data_AF-A0A1Q8ADP8-F1
#
_entry.id   AF-A0A1Q8ADP8-F1
#
_cell.length_a   1.000
_cell.length_b   1.000
_cell.length_c   1.000
_cell.angle_alpha   90.00
_cell.angle_beta   90.00
_cell.angle_gamma   90.00
#
_symmetry.space_group_name_H-M   'P 1'
#
loop_
_entity.id
_entity.type
_entity.pdbx_description
1 polymer ?
#
loop_
_entity_poly.entity_id
_entity_poly.type
_entity_poly.pdbx_seq_one_letter_code
_entity_poly.pdbx_strand_id
1 'polypeptide(L)' 'MRGDQFAAEYRRRAARTTPIVVVSGVPRARELARSIRAAAALPKPFDGEELVRTVRIFGTTSKRERSDPGE' A
#
# COMPACT_ATOMS: atom_id res chain seq x y z
N MET A 1 -1.88 -2.68 17.83
CA MET A 1 -0.73 -2.83 16.91
C MET A 1 -0.55 -1.54 16.12
N ARG A 2 0.68 -1.05 15.95
CA ARG A 2 0.96 0.12 15.09
C ARG A 2 1.03 -0.30 13.61
N GLY A 3 0.78 0.63 12.68
CA GLY A 3 0.75 0.32 11.25
C GLY A 3 2.06 -0.23 10.66
N ASP A 4 3.20 0.21 11.20
CA ASP A 4 4.54 -0.31 10.85
C ASP A 4 4.75 -1.76 11.29
N GLN A 5 4.32 -2.09 12.51
CA GLN A 5 4.34 -3.46 13.03
C GLN A 5 3.46 -4.38 12.17
N PHE A 6 2.26 -3.92 11.83
CA PHE A 6 1.37 -4.64 10.91
C PHE A 6 2.04 -4.87 9.56
N ALA A 7 2.63 -3.84 8.95
CA ALA A 7 3.27 -3.95 7.64
C ALA A 7 4.42 -4.97 7.66
N ALA A 8 5.23 -4.99 8.73
CA ALA A 8 6.30 -5.96 8.89
C ALA A 8 5.77 -7.40 9.04
N GLU A 9 4.72 -7.61 9.81
CA GLU A 9 4.06 -8.92 9.95
C GLU A 9 3.39 -9.38 8.66
N TYR A 10 2.65 -8.49 8.01
CA TYR A 10 1.95 -8.76 6.76
C TYR A 10 2.93 -9.17 5.67
N ARG A 11 4.06 -8.45 5.51
CA ARG A 11 5.11 -8.78 4.54
C ARG A 11 5.75 -10.15 4.75
N ARG A 12 5.76 -10.69 5.97
CA ARG A 12 6.25 -12.06 6.24
C ARG A 12 5.28 -13.14 5.75
N ARG A 13 3.98 -12.82 5.63
CA ARG A 13 2.92 -13.77 5.30
C ARG A 13 2.40 -13.63 3.87
N ALA A 14 2.35 -12.40 3.36
CA ALA A 14 1.84 -12.07 2.04
C ALA A 14 2.92 -12.21 0.96
N ALA A 15 2.48 -12.26 -0.30
CA ALA A 15 3.39 -12.13 -1.43
C ALA A 15 4.22 -10.85 -1.28
N ARG A 16 5.54 -10.97 -1.49
CA ARG A 16 6.48 -9.84 -1.37
C ARG A 16 6.11 -8.64 -2.24
N THR A 17 5.26 -8.82 -3.24
CA THR A 17 4.85 -7.82 -4.24
C THR A 17 3.58 -7.06 -3.86
N THR A 18 2.84 -7.43 -2.81
CA THR A 18 1.57 -6.75 -2.49
C THR A 18 1.78 -5.26 -2.21
N PRO A 19 1.11 -4.33 -2.92
CA PRO A 19 1.23 -2.89 -2.66
C PRO A 19 0.66 -2.53 -1.29
N ILE A 20 1.40 -1.74 -0.51
CA ILE A 20 0.96 -1.20 0.78
C ILE A 20 0.84 0.32 0.65
N VAL A 21 -0.31 0.88 1.02
CA VAL A 21 -0.52 2.34 1.09
C VAL A 21 -0.59 2.75 2.57
N VAL A 22 0.25 3.70 2.98
CA VAL A 22 0.23 4.25 4.34
C VAL A 22 -0.72 5.42 4.39
N VAL A 23 -1.65 5.40 5.34
CA VAL A 23 -2.54 6.53 5.62
C VAL A 23 -2.18 7.10 6.99
N SER A 24 -1.85 8.39 7.09
CA SER A 24 -1.33 8.93 8.35
C SER A 24 -1.68 10.40 8.58
N GLY A 25 -2.05 10.75 9.81
CA GLY A 25 -2.25 12.14 10.25
C GLY A 25 -1.03 12.78 10.90
N VAL A 26 0.10 12.08 11.02
CA VAL A 26 1.33 12.69 11.53
C VAL A 26 2.12 13.37 10.40
N PRO A 27 2.82 14.49 10.65
CA PRO A 27 3.59 15.23 9.64
C PRO A 27 4.72 14.44 8.93
N ARG A 28 4.97 13.19 9.32
CA ARG A 28 6.05 12.32 8.82
C ARG A 28 5.55 11.09 8.05
N ALA A 29 4.33 11.15 7.48
CA ALA A 29 3.73 10.06 6.72
C ALA A 29 4.67 9.48 5.64
N ARG A 30 5.42 10.36 4.95
CA ARG A 30 6.37 9.97 3.89
C ARG A 30 7.59 9.21 4.44
N GLU A 31 8.12 9.62 5.59
CA GLU A 31 9.25 8.93 6.23
C GLU A 31 8.83 7.53 6.70
N LEU A 32 7.67 7.43 7.33
CA LEU A 32 7.10 6.16 7.75
C LEU A 32 6.89 5.22 6.57
N ALA A 33 6.29 5.73 5.48
CA ALA A 33 6.07 4.97 4.25
C ALA A 33 7.37 4.42 3.64
N ARG A 34 8.45 5.23 3.64
CA ARG A 34 9.77 4.76 3.17
C ARG A 34 10.33 3.64 4.04
N SER A 35 10.24 3.78 5.37
CA SER A 35 10.78 2.78 6.31
C SER A 35 10.17 1.39 6.12
N ILE A 36 8.91 1.32 5.67
CA ILE A 36 8.20 0.06 5.45
C ILE A 36 8.10 -0.35 3.97
N ARG A 37 8.77 0.38 3.06
CA ARG A 37 8.70 0.18 1.60
C ARG A 37 7.25 0.15 1.10
N ALA A 38 6.46 1.13 1.56
CA ALA A 38 5.11 1.34 1.07
C ALA A 38 5.14 1.83 -0.39
N ALA A 39 4.11 1.45 -1.14
CA ALA A 39 3.89 1.87 -2.51
C ALA A 39 3.42 3.33 -2.60
N ALA A 40 2.70 3.82 -1.59
CA ALA A 40 2.29 5.21 -1.48
C ALA A 40 2.08 5.65 -0.03
N ALA A 41 2.03 6.98 0.18
CA ALA A 41 1.65 7.61 1.43
C ALA A 41 0.54 8.63 1.17
N LEU A 42 -0.56 8.53 1.91
CA LEU A 42 -1.72 9.41 1.87
C LEU A 42 -1.84 10.15 3.21
N PRO A 43 -1.39 11.43 3.28
CA PRO A 43 -1.49 12.21 4.51
C PRO A 43 -2.95 12.57 4.80
N LYS A 44 -3.33 12.65 6.09
CA LYS A 44 -4.63 13.18 6.50
C LYS A 44 -4.54 14.71 6.70
N PRO A 45 -5.60 15.46 6.38
CA PRO A 45 -6.83 14.99 5.74
C PRO A 45 -6.63 14.70 4.25
N PHE A 46 -7.40 13.76 3.73
CA PHE A 46 -7.52 13.45 2.29
C PHE A 46 -9.00 13.31 1.95
N ASP A 47 -9.35 13.50 0.68
CA ASP A 47 -10.71 13.29 0.19
C ASP A 47 -10.89 11.90 -0.45
N GLY A 48 -12.15 11.55 -0.75
CA GLY A 48 -12.48 10.27 -1.38
C GLY A 48 -11.85 10.10 -2.77
N GLU A 49 -11.71 11.18 -3.54
CA GLU A 49 -11.11 11.10 -4.87
C GLU A 49 -9.61 10.81 -4.80
N GLU A 50 -8.90 11.42 -3.87
CA GLU A 50 -7.48 11.21 -3.63
C GLU A 50 -7.20 9.75 -3.25
N LEU A 51 -8.06 9.16 -2.40
CA LEU A 51 -8.00 7.75 -2.07
C LEU A 51 -8.22 6.87 -3.31
N VAL A 52 -9.29 7.13 -4.07
CA VAL A 52 -9.62 6.35 -5.28
C VAL A 52 -8.50 6.45 -6.32
N ARG A 53 -7.95 7.64 -6.57
CA ARG A 53 -6.81 7.85 -7.47
C ARG A 53 -5.60 7.03 -7.00
N THR A 54 -5.28 7.07 -5.71
CA THR A 54 -4.15 6.33 -5.13
C THR A 54 -4.30 4.83 -5.32
N VAL A 55 -5.48 4.27 -5.03
CA VAL A 55 -5.73 2.83 -5.16
C VAL A 55 -5.71 2.37 -6.62
N ARG A 56 -6.24 3.18 -7.55
CA ARG A 56 -6.27 2.85 -8.99
C ARG A 56 -4.88 2.67 -9.60
N ILE A 57 -3.86 3.39 -9.11
CA ILE A 57 -2.47 3.22 -9.55
C ILE A 57 -1.99 1.78 -9.34
N PHE A 58 -2.44 1.13 -8.27
CA PHE A 58 -1.97 -0.20 -7.88
C PHE A 58 -2.95 -1.34 -8.24
N GLY A 59 -4.24 -1.03 -8.37
CA GLY A 59 -5.29 -2.00 -8.67
C GLY A 59 -5.27 -2.59 -10.09
N THR A 60 -4.54 -1.98 -11.02
CA THR A 60 -4.36 -2.50 -12.39
C THR A 60 -3.27 -3.58 -12.48
N THR A 61 -2.32 -3.57 -11.54
CA THR A 61 -1.21 -4.54 -11.46
C THR A 61 -1.68 -5.94 -11.06
N SER A 62 -2.73 -6.04 -10.23
CA SER A 62 -3.24 -7.29 -9.68
C SER A 62 -4.17 -8.08 -10.61
N LYS A 63 -4.49 -7.53 -11.80
CA LYS A 63 -5.22 -8.24 -12.85
C LYS A 63 -4.27 -9.07 -13.74
N ARG A 64 -3.03 -8.61 -13.99
CA ARG A 64 -2.08 -9.32 -14.86
C ARG A 64 -1.55 -10.62 -14.25
N GLU A 65 -1.24 -10.66 -12.96
CA GLU A 65 -0.73 -11.88 -12.29
C GLU A 65 -1.79 -12.97 -12.10
N ARG A 66 -3.08 -12.66 -12.30
CA ARG A 66 -4.20 -13.61 -12.13
C ARG A 66 -4.68 -14.23 -13.45
N SER A 67 -4.00 -13.91 -14.56
CA SER A 67 -4.43 -14.27 -15.93
C SER A 67 -3.66 -15.43 -16.56
N ASP A 68 -2.71 -16.06 -15.86
CA ASP A 68 -2.07 -17.31 -16.32
C ASP A 68 -2.62 -18.52 -15.55
N PRO A 69 -3.71 -19.15 -16.01
CA PRO A 69 -3.83 -20.60 -15.92
C PRO A 69 -3.01 -21.19 -17.08
N GLY A 70 -1.97 -21.96 -16.75
CA GLY A 70 -1.16 -22.67 -17.73
C GLY A 70 -2.03 -23.51 -18.67
N GLU A 71 -1.66 -23.51 -19.95
CA GLU A 71 -2.09 -24.47 -20.98
C GLU A 71 -1.89 -25.93 -20.53
#